data_AF-A0A1X0XRP6-F1
#
_entry.id   AF-A0A1X0XRP6-F1
#
_cell.length_a   1.000
_cell.length_b   1.000
_cell.length_c   1.000
_cell.angle_alpha   90.00
_cell.angle_beta   90.00
_cell.angle_gamma   90.00
#
_symmetry.space_group_name_H-M   'P 1'
#
loop_
_entity.id
_entity.type
_entity.pdbx_description
1 polymer ?
#
loop_
_entity_poly.entity_id
_entity_poly.type
_entity_poly.pdbx_seq_one_letter_code
_entity_poly.pdbx_strand_id
1 'polypeptide(L)' 'MRDELFSGFSEVGWDQAPWDAEPTFSAEELQILLNPALSVAEAADRVGCVQHDVRRLRRTA' A
#
# COMPACT_ATOMS: atom_id res chain seq x y z
N MET A 1 -34.05 3.01 33.22
CA MET A 1 -33.00 2.29 32.47
C MET A 1 -32.46 3.29 31.46
N ARG A 2 -31.31 3.92 31.74
CA ARG A 2 -30.75 4.96 30.87
C ARG A 2 -29.93 4.26 29.80
N ASP A 3 -30.24 4.56 28.55
CA ASP A 3 -29.42 4.20 27.40
C ASP A 3 -28.06 4.90 27.51
N GLU A 4 -27.06 4.20 28.02
CA GLU A 4 -25.65 4.58 27.90
C GLU A 4 -25.13 4.14 26.51
N LEU A 5 -25.75 4.68 25.45
CA LEU A 5 -25.46 4.34 24.05
C LEU A 5 -24.11 4.88 23.54
N PHE A 6 -23.40 5.68 24.32
CA PHE A 6 -22.12 6.27 23.91
C PHE A 6 -21.08 6.07 25.01
N SER A 7 -20.68 4.82 25.19
CA SER A 7 -19.51 4.44 25.97
C SER A 7 -18.30 4.40 25.03
N GLY A 8 -17.49 5.46 25.08
CA GLY A 8 -16.15 5.51 24.49
C GLY A 8 -16.12 5.87 23.01
N PHE A 9 -16.08 7.16 22.71
CA PHE A 9 -15.29 7.60 21.57
C PHE A 9 -13.84 7.20 21.86
N SER A 10 -13.42 6.03 21.40
CA SER A 10 -11.99 5.73 21.38
C SER A 10 -11.35 6.80 20.50
N GLU A 11 -10.44 7.57 21.08
CA GLU A 11 -9.52 8.50 20.43
C GLU A 11 -8.52 7.72 19.54
N VAL A 12 -9.00 6.76 18.73
CA VAL A 12 -8.17 6.11 17.72
C VAL A 12 -8.00 7.14 16.63
N GLY A 13 -6.91 7.89 16.74
CA GLY A 13 -6.59 9.06 15.95
C GLY A 13 -6.81 8.81 14.47
N TRP A 14 -7.53 9.74 13.85
CA TRP A 14 -7.45 10.03 12.42
C TRP A 14 -6.07 10.62 12.04
N ASP A 15 -5.01 10.25 12.77
CA ASP A 15 -3.67 10.83 12.64
C ASP A 15 -2.98 10.36 11.35
N GLN A 16 -3.38 9.20 10.82
CA GLN A 16 -2.91 8.73 9.53
C GLN A 16 -4.00 7.98 8.81
N ALA A 17 -4.41 8.49 7.66
CA ALA A 17 -5.35 7.74 6.86
C ALA A 17 -4.65 6.56 6.18
N PRO A 18 -5.35 5.43 5.96
CA PRO A 18 -4.77 4.28 5.26
C PRO A 18 -4.27 4.58 3.84
N TRP A 19 -4.73 5.66 3.21
CA TRP A 19 -4.27 6.15 1.90
C TRP A 19 -3.11 7.15 1.97
N ASP A 20 -2.70 7.58 3.17
CA ASP A 20 -1.51 8.42 3.39
C ASP A 20 -0.23 7.60 3.51
N ALA A 21 -0.33 6.28 3.68
CA ALA A 21 0.81 5.38 3.72
C ALA A 21 1.26 5.03 2.29
N GLU A 22 2.55 5.21 2.01
CA GLU A 22 3.13 4.66 0.78
C GLU A 22 3.06 3.12 0.82
N PRO A 23 2.80 2.46 -0.33
CA PRO A 23 2.78 1.01 -0.39
C PRO A 23 4.19 0.46 -0.10
N THR A 24 4.27 -0.36 0.96
CA THR A 24 5.50 -1.06 1.33
C THR A 24 5.51 -2.41 0.63
N PHE A 25 6.58 -2.71 -0.11
CA PHE A 25 6.77 -3.99 -0.80
C PHE A 25 7.74 -4.88 -0.04
N SER A 26 7.44 -6.17 0.05
CA SER A 26 8.36 -7.19 0.54
C SER A 26 9.54 -7.39 -0.41
N ALA A 27 10.61 -8.02 0.07
CA ALA A 27 11.79 -8.33 -0.76
C ALA A 27 11.48 -9.25 -1.94
N GLU A 28 10.48 -10.14 -1.81
CA GLU A 28 10.02 -11.02 -2.88
C GLU A 28 9.25 -10.26 -3.95
N GLU A 29 8.35 -9.37 -3.53
CA GLU A 29 7.61 -8.50 -4.46
C GLU A 29 8.56 -7.55 -5.18
N LEU A 30 9.54 -6.97 -4.48
CA LEU A 30 10.55 -6.11 -5.10
C LEU A 30 11.34 -6.83 -6.20
N GLN A 31 11.65 -8.12 -6.05
CA GLN A 31 12.30 -8.90 -7.11
C GLN A 31 11.43 -8.98 -8.37
N ILE A 32 10.11 -9.13 -8.21
CA ILE A 32 9.16 -9.14 -9.33
C ILE A 32 9.06 -7.74 -9.96
N LEU A 33 8.92 -6.69 -9.14
CA LEU A 33 8.74 -5.31 -9.60
C LEU A 33 9.97 -4.77 -10.34
N LEU A 34 11.17 -5.10 -9.87
CA LEU A 34 12.44 -4.67 -10.45
C LEU A 34 12.93 -5.57 -11.58
N ASN A 35 12.24 -6.67 -11.89
CA ASN A 35 12.64 -7.58 -12.97
C ASN A 35 12.48 -6.91 -14.36
N PRO A 36 13.57 -6.62 -15.09
CA PRO A 36 13.49 -5.95 -16.38
C PRO A 36 12.93 -6.85 -17.49
N ALA A 37 12.90 -8.18 -17.29
CA ALA A 37 12.29 -9.11 -18.23
C ALA A 37 10.75 -9.04 -18.21
N LEU A 38 10.16 -8.45 -17.17
CA LEU A 38 8.73 -8.22 -17.08
C LEU A 38 8.38 -6.79 -17.51
N SER A 39 7.30 -6.65 -18.28
CA SER A 39 6.71 -5.34 -18.50
C SER A 39 6.21 -4.75 -17.18
N VAL A 40 6.11 -3.42 -17.15
CA VAL A 40 5.57 -2.70 -15.99
C VAL A 40 4.17 -3.20 -15.62
N ALA A 41 3.34 -3.50 -16.62
CA ALA A 41 1.98 -3.97 -16.42
C ALA A 41 1.95 -5.38 -15.81
N GLU A 42 2.76 -6.31 -16.34
CA GLU A 42 2.83 -7.68 -15.81
C GLU A 42 3.41 -7.74 -14.40
N ALA A 43 4.40 -6.89 -14.09
CA ALA A 43 4.96 -6.81 -12.75
C ALA A 43 3.94 -6.27 -11.74
N ALA A 44 3.20 -5.22 -12.14
CA ALA A 44 2.14 -4.62 -11.31
C ALA A 44 1.00 -5.61 -11.06
N ASP A 45 0.55 -6.32 -12.08
CA ASP A 45 -0.53 -7.31 -12.00
C ASP A 45 -0.17 -8.49 -11.08
N ARG A 46 1.06 -9.01 -11.17
CA ARG A 46 1.52 -10.10 -10.30
C ARG A 46 1.58 -9.73 -8.82
N VAL A 47 1.91 -8.48 -8.50
CA VAL A 47 2.02 -7.99 -7.12
C VAL A 47 0.70 -7.39 -6.63
N GLY A 48 -0.23 -7.06 -7.53
CA GLY A 48 -1.49 -6.39 -7.20
C GLY A 48 -1.29 -4.91 -6.86
N CYS A 49 -0.29 -4.26 -7.43
CA CYS A 49 -0.01 -2.84 -7.22
C CYS A 49 -0.29 -1.98 -8.47
N VAL A 50 -0.21 -0.66 -8.34
CA VAL A 50 -0.40 0.24 -9.49
C VAL A 50 0.87 0.32 -10.32
N GLN A 51 0.72 0.39 -11.65
CA GLN A 51 1.86 0.53 -12.58
C GLN A 51 2.75 1.75 -12.28
N HIS A 52 2.17 2.80 -11.68
CA HIS A 52 2.90 3.99 -11.25
C HIS A 52 4.02 3.63 -10.25
N ASP A 53 3.74 2.77 -9.27
CA ASP A 53 4.73 2.38 -8.26
C ASP A 53 5.89 1.61 -8.88
N VAL A 54 5.60 0.71 -9.81
CA VAL A 54 6.62 -0.04 -10.54
C VAL A 54 7.54 0.90 -11.34
N ARG A 55 6.97 1.89 -12.03
CA ARG A 55 7.75 2.90 -12.77
C ARG A 55 8.60 3.76 -11.84
N ARG A 56 8.03 4.14 -10.69
CA ARG A 56 8.74 4.91 -9.66
C ARG A 56 9.92 4.11 -9.12
N LEU A 57 9.69 2.88 -8.68
CA LEU A 57 10.72 1.99 -8.14
C LEU A 57 11.86 1.75 -9.14
N ARG A 58 11.55 1.48 -10.41
CA ARG A 58 12.55 1.28 -11.46
C ARG A 58 13.35 2.55 -11.82
N ARG A 59 12.83 3.73 -11.52
CA ARG A 59 13.54 5.00 -11.72
C ARG A 59 14.51 5.29 -10.57
N THR A 60 14.17 4.85 -9.36
CA THR A 60 14.94 5.11 -8.14
C THR A 60 15.95 4.02 -7.79
N ALA A 61 15.81 2.82 -8.38
CA ALA A 61 16.78 1.73 -8.32
C ALA A 61 17.96 1.97 -9.27
#